data_AF-W4QXA2-F1
#
_entry.id   AF-W4QXA2-F1
#
_cell.length_a   1.000
_cell.length_b   1.000
_cell.length_c   1.000
_cell.angle_alpha   90.00
_cell.angle_beta   90.00
_cell.angle_gamma   90.00
#
_symmetry.space_group_name_H-M   'P 1'
#
loop_
_entity.id
_entity.type
_entity.pdbx_description
1 polymer ?
#
loop_
_entity_poly.entity_id
_entity_poly.type
_entity_poly.pdbx_seq_one_letter_code
_entity_poly.pdbx_strand_id
1 'polypeptide(L)'
;MILLETLEDWGNLYEATQNKTVILLKHSTTCPVSAAAYDEFQDFQEEHSNLEFALVKVIEHRPVSNAIAEQLGVKHESPQCFIIKDKQVIWVDSHWKITAKNLKNAVS
;
A
#
# COMPACT_ATOMS: atom_id res chain seq x y z
N MET A 1 0.29 -9.08 -7.28
CA MET A 1 0.95 -7.97 -6.56
C MET A 1 1.97 -7.31 -7.47
N ILE A 2 1.89 -5.99 -7.62
CA ILE A 2 2.83 -5.14 -8.35
C ILE A 2 3.94 -4.69 -7.38
N LEU A 3 5.21 -4.78 -7.78
CA LEU A 3 6.32 -4.22 -7.00
C LEU A 3 6.69 -2.85 -7.55
N LEU A 4 6.84 -1.86 -6.65
CA LEU A 4 7.23 -0.50 -7.01
C LEU A 4 8.70 -0.28 -6.67
N GLU A 5 9.53 -0.16 -7.71
CA GLU A 5 10.97 -0.02 -7.56
C GLU A 5 11.48 1.35 -8.04
N THR A 6 10.74 1.97 -8.96
CA THR A 6 11.04 3.26 -9.60
C THR A 6 9.91 4.28 -9.42
N LEU A 7 10.21 5.55 -9.66
CA LEU A 7 9.20 6.62 -9.67
C LEU A 7 8.21 6.46 -10.83
N GLU A 8 8.63 5.83 -11.93
CA GLU A 8 7.77 5.52 -13.06
C GLU A 8 6.72 4.46 -12.67
N ASP A 9 7.11 3.43 -11.92
CA ASP A 9 6.17 2.42 -11.40
C ASP A 9 5.07 3.07 -10.56
N TRP A 10 5.46 3.99 -9.67
CA TRP A 10 4.50 4.76 -8.86
C TRP A 10 3.60 5.64 -9.73
N GLY A 11 4.16 6.36 -10.70
CA GLY A 11 3.38 7.18 -11.63
C GLY A 11 2.33 6.36 -12.38
N ASN A 12 2.73 5.22 -12.96
CA ASN A 12 1.85 4.32 -13.67
C ASN A 12 0.75 3.72 -12.78
N LEU A 13 1.11 3.29 -11.56
CA LEU A 13 0.14 2.78 -10.60
C LEU A 13 -0.84 3.87 -10.18
N TYR A 14 -0.36 5.09 -9.91
CA TYR A 14 -1.21 6.23 -9.55
C TYR A 14 -2.18 6.60 -10.67
N GLU A 15 -1.77 6.55 -11.94
CA GLU A 15 -2.68 6.66 -13.09
C GLU A 15 -3.73 5.56 -13.12
N ALA A 16 -3.36 4.32 -12.82
CA ALA A 16 -4.32 3.21 -12.76
C ALA A 16 -5.41 3.40 -11.69
N THR A 17 -5.15 4.17 -10.61
CA THR A 17 -6.14 4.44 -9.56
C THR A 17 -7.39 5.18 -10.05
N GLN A 18 -7.33 5.81 -11.23
CA GLN A 18 -8.48 6.46 -11.86
C GLN A 18 -9.58 5.46 -12.25
N ASN A 19 -9.20 4.20 -12.52
CA ASN A 19 -10.13 3.17 -13.01
C ASN A 19 -10.14 1.92 -12.11
N LYS A 20 -9.19 1.80 -11.20
CA LYS A 20 -9.02 0.64 -10.32
C LYS A 20 -8.89 1.08 -8.88
N THR A 21 -9.43 0.28 -7.96
CA THR A 21 -9.10 0.41 -6.54
C THR A 21 -7.76 -0.30 -6.29
N VAL A 22 -6.79 0.44 -5.76
CA VAL A 22 -5.43 -0.04 -5.49
C VAL A 22 -5.21 -0.11 -3.98
N ILE A 23 -4.67 -1.23 -3.52
CA ILE A 23 -4.22 -1.41 -2.14
C ILE A 23 -2.69 -1.47 -2.15
N LEU A 24 -2.07 -0.48 -1.51
CA LEU A 24 -0.62 -0.27 -1.54
C LEU A 24 -0.02 -0.41 -0.15
N LEU A 25 0.96 -1.30 0.01
CA LEU A 25 1.73 -1.45 1.24
C LEU A 25 3.13 -0.85 1.11
N LYS A 26 3.51 -0.01 2.08
CA LYS A 26 4.90 0.38 2.38
C LYS A 26 5.48 -0.60 3.40
N HIS A 27 6.30 -1.53 2.94
CA HIS A 27 6.87 -2.59 3.76
C HIS A 27 8.35 -2.33 4.08
N SER A 28 8.72 -2.40 5.35
CA SER A 28 10.11 -2.43 5.82
C SER A 28 10.57 -3.86 6.04
N THR A 29 11.54 -4.30 5.25
CA THR A 29 12.07 -5.67 5.24
C THR A 29 12.87 -6.04 6.49
N THR A 30 13.19 -5.07 7.36
CA THR A 30 13.95 -5.29 8.60
C THR A 30 13.14 -5.05 9.88
N CYS A 31 11.85 -4.74 9.76
CA CYS A 31 10.97 -4.46 10.90
C CYS A 31 9.97 -5.60 11.13
N PRO A 32 9.99 -6.28 12.30
CA PRO A 32 9.05 -7.37 12.59
C PRO A 32 7.57 -6.94 12.54
N VAL A 33 7.26 -5.71 12.96
CA VAL A 33 5.90 -5.15 12.87
C VAL A 33 5.47 -5.03 11.41
N SER A 34 6.41 -4.70 10.53
CA SER A 34 6.15 -4.61 9.10
C SER A 34 6.02 -5.97 8.42
N ALA A 35 6.65 -7.01 8.95
CA ALA A 35 6.44 -8.39 8.50
C ALA A 35 5.04 -8.87 8.86
N ALA A 36 4.59 -8.67 10.10
CA ALA A 36 3.22 -9.03 10.51
C ALA A 36 2.15 -8.30 9.68
N ALA A 37 2.32 -7.01 9.42
CA ALA A 37 1.42 -6.25 8.54
C ALA A 37 1.45 -6.73 7.08
N TYR A 38 2.58 -7.28 6.62
CA TYR A 38 2.69 -7.85 5.29
C TYR A 38 1.97 -9.19 5.19
N ASP A 39 2.06 -10.05 6.20
CA ASP A 39 1.32 -11.32 6.26
C ASP A 39 -0.19 -11.06 6.17
N GLU A 40 -0.73 -10.14 7.00
CA GLU A 40 -2.13 -9.73 6.96
C GLU A 40 -2.57 -9.15 5.60
N PHE A 41 -1.68 -8.42 4.94
CA PHE A 41 -1.92 -7.87 3.60
C PHE A 41 -1.95 -8.98 2.54
N GLN A 42 -1.09 -10.00 2.65
CA GLN A 42 -1.09 -11.15 1.75
C GLN A 42 -2.34 -12.01 1.93
N ASP A 43 -2.74 -12.29 3.17
CA ASP A 43 -3.96 -13.03 3.47
C ASP A 43 -5.19 -12.35 2.86
N PHE A 44 -5.27 -11.01 3.01
CA PHE A 44 -6.33 -10.22 2.40
C PHE A 44 -6.30 -10.25 0.86
N GLN A 45 -5.12 -10.26 0.24
CA GLN A 45 -4.98 -10.37 -1.20
C GLN A 45 -5.53 -11.70 -1.74
N GLU A 46 -5.29 -12.81 -1.04
CA GLU A 46 -5.76 -14.13 -1.44
C GLU A 46 -7.30 -14.21 -1.50
N GLU A 47 -7.99 -13.52 -0.59
CA GLU A 47 -9.47 -13.44 -0.58
C GLU A 47 -10.05 -12.47 -1.62
N HIS A 48 -9.25 -11.54 -2.16
CA HIS A 48 -9.72 -10.40 -2.97
C HIS A 48 -8.97 -10.23 -4.29
N SER A 49 -8.88 -11.31 -5.07
CA SER A 49 -8.17 -11.33 -6.36
C SER A 49 -8.68 -10.35 -7.43
N ASN A 50 -9.83 -9.69 -7.21
CA ASN A 50 -10.40 -8.69 -8.10
C ASN A 50 -9.87 -7.26 -7.84
N LEU A 51 -9.11 -7.02 -6.77
CA LEU A 51 -8.50 -5.74 -6.46
C LEU A 51 -7.04 -5.70 -6.93
N GLU A 52 -6.51 -4.49 -7.13
CA GLU A 52 -5.12 -4.30 -7.53
C GLU A 52 -4.24 -4.12 -6.27
N PHE A 53 -3.21 -4.95 -6.13
CA PHE A 53 -2.32 -4.93 -4.97
C PHE A 53 -0.93 -4.49 -5.38
N ALA A 54 -0.35 -3.56 -4.62
CA ALA A 54 0.99 -3.05 -4.85
C ALA A 54 1.81 -3.00 -3.55
N LEU A 55 3.13 -3.09 -3.69
CA LEU A 55 4.06 -3.04 -2.58
C LEU A 55 5.31 -2.24 -2.95
N VAL A 56 5.76 -1.39 -2.03
CA VAL A 56 7.07 -0.76 -2.07
C VAL A 56 7.88 -1.20 -0.85
N LYS A 57 9.10 -1.69 -1.09
CA LYS A 57 10.04 -1.96 -0.01
C LYS A 57 10.77 -0.67 0.36
N VAL A 58 10.50 -0.15 1.55
CA VAL A 58 10.88 1.23 1.91
C VAL A 58 12.39 1.43 2.08
N ILE A 59 13.13 0.38 2.44
CA ILE A 59 14.58 0.45 2.68
C ILE A 59 15.32 0.51 1.34
N GLU A 60 14.85 -0.27 0.38
CA GLU A 60 15.39 -0.46 -0.95
C GLU A 60 14.96 0.67 -1.90
N HIS A 61 13.73 1.18 -1.75
CA HIS A 61 13.13 2.15 -2.67
C HIS A 61 12.64 3.43 -1.95
N ARG A 62 13.51 4.04 -1.13
CA ARG A 62 13.21 5.28 -0.39
C ARG A 62 12.62 6.40 -1.26
N PRO A 63 13.13 6.69 -2.47
CA PRO A 63 12.57 7.75 -3.31
C PRO A 63 11.09 7.49 -3.66
N VAL A 64 10.75 6.25 -4.00
CA VAL A 64 9.37 5.84 -4.32
C VAL A 64 8.48 5.95 -3.08
N SER A 65 8.94 5.41 -1.95
CA SER A 65 8.22 5.49 -0.68
C SER A 65 7.94 6.93 -0.23
N ASN A 66 8.88 7.84 -0.44
CA ASN A 66 8.72 9.27 -0.13
C ASN A 66 7.75 9.94 -1.09
N ALA A 67 7.88 9.70 -2.40
CA ALA A 67 6.98 10.24 -3.41
C ALA A 67 5.52 9.84 -3.15
N ILE A 68 5.27 8.58 -2.76
CA ILE A 68 3.93 8.12 -2.34
C ILE A 68 3.41 8.95 -1.16
N ALA A 69 4.23 9.21 -0.14
CA ALA A 69 3.79 9.98 1.02
C ALA A 69 3.44 11.43 0.65
N GLU A 70 4.33 12.08 -0.10
CA GLU A 70 4.20 13.45 -0.56
C GLU A 70 2.96 13.63 -1.45
N GLN A 71 2.81 12.79 -2.47
CA GLN A 71 1.72 12.90 -3.44
C GLN A 71 0.35 12.57 -2.85
N LEU A 72 0.29 11.66 -1.88
CA LEU A 72 -0.96 11.34 -1.17
C LEU A 72 -1.24 12.29 0.00
N GLY A 73 -0.35 13.25 0.29
CA GLY A 73 -0.54 14.23 1.36
C GLY A 73 -0.55 13.61 2.77
N VAL A 74 0.12 12.48 2.95
CA VAL A 74 0.17 11.76 4.24
C VAL A 74 1.59 11.78 4.82
N LYS A 75 1.68 11.76 6.16
CA LYS A 75 2.98 11.56 6.82
C LYS A 75 3.52 10.17 6.48
N HIS A 76 4.80 10.10 6.12
CA HIS A 76 5.47 8.81 5.90
C HIS A 76 5.51 7.98 7.19
N GLU A 77 5.03 6.75 7.11
CA GLU A 77 5.16 5.71 8.14
C GLU A 77 5.55 4.36 7.50
N SER A 78 6.07 3.43 8.30
CA SER A 78 6.29 2.03 7.88
C SER A 78 6.18 1.06 9.06
N PRO A 79 5.37 -0.02 8.94
CA PRO A 79 4.50 -0.32 7.80
C PRO A 79 3.35 0.68 7.67
N GLN A 80 2.92 0.96 6.44
CA GLN A 80 1.80 1.85 6.14
C GLN A 80 1.06 1.32 4.92
N CYS A 81 -0.27 1.20 5.01
CA CYS A 81 -1.11 0.67 3.96
C CYS A 81 -2.13 1.70 3.51
N PHE A 82 -2.39 1.75 2.21
CA PHE A 82 -3.31 2.70 1.57
C PHE A 82 -4.35 1.93 0.78
N ILE A 83 -5.57 2.43 0.76
CA ILE A 83 -6.54 2.12 -0.30
C ILE A 83 -6.77 3.40 -1.08
N ILE A 84 -6.53 3.33 -2.38
CA ILE A 84 -6.53 4.47 -3.29
C ILE A 84 -7.53 4.20 -4.41
N LYS A 85 -8.43 5.14 -4.65
CA LYS A 85 -9.44 5.08 -5.70
C LYS A 85 -9.75 6.50 -6.18
N ASP A 86 -9.91 6.67 -7.49
CA ASP A 86 -10.24 7.96 -8.10
C ASP A 86 -9.25 9.07 -7.68
N LYS A 87 -7.95 8.72 -7.62
CA LYS A 87 -6.85 9.60 -7.19
C LYS A 87 -6.95 10.08 -5.73
N GLN A 88 -7.80 9.46 -4.92
CA GLN A 88 -8.00 9.82 -3.52
C GLN A 88 -7.65 8.64 -2.60
N VAL A 89 -7.08 8.98 -1.44
CA VAL A 89 -6.89 8.01 -0.36
C VAL A 89 -8.23 7.84 0.35
N ILE A 90 -8.87 6.69 0.16
CA ILE A 90 -10.13 6.37 0.85
C ILE A 90 -9.87 5.78 2.24
N TRP A 91 -8.69 5.19 2.43
CA TRP A 91 -8.26 4.64 3.71
C TRP A 91 -6.74 4.63 3.81
N VAL A 92 -6.22 4.92 4.99
CA VAL A 92 -4.81 4.80 5.34
C VAL A 92 -4.68 4.38 6.80
N ASP A 93 -3.81 3.42 7.07
CA ASP A 93 -3.45 3.05 8.43
C ASP A 93 -2.02 2.46 8.48
N SER A 94 -1.49 2.27 9.68
CA SER A 94 -0.10 1.87 9.89
C SER A 94 0.07 0.84 11.01
N HIS A 95 1.24 0.20 11.07
CA HIS A 95 1.61 -0.74 12.13
C HIS A 95 0.56 -1.85 12.34
N TRP A 96 0.16 -2.08 13.59
CA TRP A 96 -0.77 -3.14 14.03
C TRP A 96 -2.22 -2.95 13.59
N LYS A 97 -2.53 -1.85 12.91
CA LYS A 97 -3.87 -1.59 12.38
C LYS A 97 -4.04 -2.13 10.97
N ILE A 98 -2.95 -2.47 10.29
CA ILE A 98 -2.99 -3.16 9.00
C ILE A 98 -3.32 -4.61 9.29
N THR A 99 -4.61 -4.95 9.19
CA THR A 99 -5.14 -6.31 9.37
C THR A 99 -6.11 -6.61 8.22
N ALA A 100 -6.22 -7.88 7.82
CA ALA A 100 -7.17 -8.32 6.80
C ALA A 100 -8.60 -7.91 7.15
N LYS A 101 -8.96 -7.96 8.43
CA LYS A 101 -10.25 -7.47 8.94
C LYS A 101 -10.46 -5.98 8.67
N ASN A 102 -9.48 -5.12 8.98
CA ASN A 102 -9.62 -3.68 8.77
C ASN A 102 -9.65 -3.33 7.28
N LEU A 103 -8.82 -4.01 6.47
CA LEU A 103 -8.85 -3.87 5.01
C LEU A 103 -10.22 -4.25 4.45
N LYS A 104 -10.79 -5.38 4.89
CA LYS A 104 -12.13 -5.83 4.50
C LYS A 104 -13.21 -4.81 4.81
N ASN A 105 -13.18 -4.24 6.01
CA ASN A 105 -14.12 -3.20 6.40
C ASN A 105 -13.97 -1.92 5.57
N ALA A 106 -12.75 -1.61 5.11
CA ALA A 106 -12.47 -0.41 4.35
C ALA A 106 -12.80 -0.53 2.84
N VAL A 107 -12.88 -1.74 2.30
CA VAL A 107 -13.28 -1.98 0.89
C VAL A 107 -14.74 -2.38 0.71
N SER A 108 -15.47 -2.61 1.82
CA SER A 108 -16.91 -2.98 1.81
C SER A 108 -17.78 -1.74 1.60
#